data_AF-A0A0A9X0G5-F1
#
_entry.id   AF-A0A0A9X0G5-F1
#
_cell.length_a   1.000
_cell.length_b   1.000
_cell.length_c   1.000
_cell.angle_alpha   90.00
_cell.angle_beta   90.00
_cell.angle_gamma   90.00
#
_symmetry.space_group_name_H-M   'P 1'
#
loop_
_entity.id
_entity.type
_entity.pdbx_description
1 polymer ?
#
loop_
_entity_poly.entity_id
_entity_poly.type
_entity_poly.pdbx_seq_one_letter_code
_entity_poly.pdbx_strand_id
1 'polypeptide(L)'
;LAPQTSSFVAESFSELENSQAISTDLPQTPQQSIHLMPRKLFHSSVSESSMAVPISDKRRQKKTPPTAKEMKLREKLVIARRTIHRLNMQIARASRRPRTLASASEIMSSAGTFLPPLTHKLFCAQVKMSKISKYGRKWSSAVKDFSLSIYYHSPRTYRFLRKMLALPSVTTLKRYHNRISLNTGVHNHI
;
A
#
# COMPACT_ATOMS: atom_id res chain seq x y z
N LEU A 1 -19.06 -35.30 -45.42
CA LEU A 1 -18.87 -33.85 -45.61
C LEU A 1 -18.48 -33.23 -44.27
N ALA A 2 -17.22 -32.85 -44.14
CA ALA A 2 -16.82 -31.65 -43.40
C ALA A 2 -16.23 -30.69 -44.46
N PRO A 3 -15.75 -29.46 -44.15
CA PRO A 3 -15.71 -28.76 -42.86
C PRO A 3 -16.07 -27.26 -42.99
N GLN A 4 -15.80 -26.47 -41.93
CA GLN A 4 -15.20 -25.10 -41.88
C GLN A 4 -15.55 -24.50 -40.48
N THR A 5 -14.71 -24.66 -39.45
CA THR A 5 -13.64 -23.74 -38.94
C THR A 5 -14.17 -22.43 -38.33
N SER A 6 -14.08 -22.20 -37.01
CA SER A 6 -12.88 -21.81 -36.22
C SER A 6 -12.28 -20.46 -36.62
N SER A 7 -12.65 -19.39 -35.91
CA SER A 7 -11.92 -18.12 -35.92
C SER A 7 -12.15 -17.32 -34.63
N PHE A 8 -11.40 -17.58 -33.55
CA PHE A 8 -11.09 -16.55 -32.53
C PHE A 8 -9.93 -16.93 -31.59
N VAL A 9 -8.84 -17.51 -32.10
CA VAL A 9 -7.57 -17.61 -31.35
C VAL A 9 -6.43 -17.44 -32.34
N ALA A 10 -5.97 -16.21 -32.52
CA ALA A 10 -4.61 -15.86 -32.94
C ALA A 10 -4.51 -14.34 -33.17
N GLU A 11 -4.44 -13.54 -32.11
CA GLU A 11 -3.90 -12.18 -32.24
C GLU A 11 -3.51 -11.60 -30.87
N SER A 12 -2.29 -11.93 -30.46
CA SER A 12 -1.42 -11.11 -29.60
C SER A 12 -0.28 -11.98 -29.11
N PHE A 13 0.89 -11.87 -29.74
CA PHE A 13 2.21 -11.83 -29.09
C PHE A 13 3.33 -11.89 -30.13
N SER A 14 3.36 -10.94 -31.07
CA SER A 14 4.49 -10.80 -32.00
C SER A 14 4.66 -9.34 -32.40
N GLU A 15 5.12 -8.51 -31.48
CA GLU A 15 5.84 -7.27 -31.81
C GLU A 15 6.40 -6.70 -30.52
N LEU A 16 7.70 -6.89 -30.31
CA LEU A 16 8.64 -5.96 -29.67
C LEU A 16 9.90 -6.74 -29.26
N GLU A 17 10.67 -7.14 -30.26
CA GLU A 17 12.08 -7.41 -30.08
C GLU A 17 12.82 -6.93 -31.35
N ASN A 18 13.39 -5.73 -31.30
CA ASN A 18 14.82 -5.46 -31.53
C ASN A 18 15.04 -3.99 -31.90
N SER A 19 15.67 -3.24 -31.01
CA SER A 19 16.80 -2.38 -31.36
C SER A 19 17.62 -2.08 -30.10
N GLN A 20 18.91 -2.40 -30.22
CA GLN A 20 20.04 -2.11 -29.35
C GLN A 20 20.18 -0.57 -29.14
N ALA A 21 20.93 0.04 -28.22
CA ALA A 21 22.11 -0.33 -27.48
C ALA A 21 22.33 0.69 -26.32
N ILE A 22 23.00 0.24 -25.26
CA ILE A 22 24.07 0.91 -24.49
C ILE A 22 23.87 2.40 -24.13
N SER A 23 23.65 2.66 -22.83
CA SER A 23 24.44 3.68 -22.13
C SER A 23 24.58 3.29 -20.65
N THR A 24 25.81 3.00 -20.26
CA THR A 24 26.26 2.85 -18.88
C THR A 24 26.30 4.23 -18.25
N ASP A 25 25.57 4.44 -17.15
CA ASP A 25 26.11 5.23 -16.05
C ASP A 25 25.39 4.93 -14.74
N LEU A 26 26.22 4.62 -13.75
CA LEU A 26 25.89 4.23 -12.39
C LEU A 26 25.95 5.49 -11.50
N PRO A 27 24.87 5.92 -10.83
CA PRO A 27 25.02 6.83 -9.70
C PRO A 27 25.18 6.00 -8.43
N GLN A 28 26.36 6.13 -7.82
CA GLN A 28 26.65 5.71 -6.46
C GLN A 28 25.59 6.27 -5.50
N THR A 29 25.07 5.41 -4.63
CA THR A 29 24.25 5.80 -3.48
C THR A 29 25.17 6.02 -2.28
N PRO A 30 25.25 7.24 -1.71
CA PRO A 30 25.78 7.42 -0.37
C PRO A 30 24.70 7.10 0.66
N GLN A 31 25.16 6.51 1.74
CA GLN A 31 24.38 6.00 2.84
C GLN A 31 23.73 7.08 3.72
N GLN A 32 22.57 6.69 4.27
CA GLN A 32 22.07 6.93 5.63
C GLN A 32 22.07 8.36 6.22
N SER A 33 20.87 8.84 6.56
CA SER A 33 20.65 9.54 7.84
C SER A 33 19.16 9.55 8.20
N ILE A 34 18.86 8.83 9.27
CA ILE A 34 17.58 8.77 9.98
C ILE A 34 17.32 10.15 10.63
N HIS A 35 16.04 10.48 10.86
CA HIS A 35 15.56 11.52 11.80
C HIS A 35 15.43 12.97 11.28
N LEU A 36 14.33 13.26 10.56
CA LEU A 36 13.80 14.61 10.42
C LEU A 36 12.99 14.99 11.67
N MET A 37 13.68 15.44 12.72
CA MET A 37 13.12 16.43 13.65
C MET A 37 13.50 17.82 13.15
N PRO A 38 12.62 18.84 13.26
CA PRO A 38 13.00 20.20 12.93
C PRO A 38 14.00 20.72 13.96
N ARG A 39 15.28 20.77 13.59
CA ARG A 39 16.31 21.53 14.32
C ARG A 39 15.95 23.02 14.22
N LYS A 40 15.77 23.67 15.37
CA LYS A 40 15.75 25.13 15.43
C LYS A 40 17.13 25.64 15.01
N LEU A 41 17.23 26.20 13.82
CA LEU A 41 18.42 26.91 13.36
C LEU A 41 18.41 28.31 13.97
N PHE A 42 19.29 28.52 14.95
CA PHE A 42 19.73 29.85 15.34
C PHE A 42 20.99 30.20 14.54
N HIS A 43 20.91 31.34 13.86
CA HIS A 43 21.89 32.33 13.35
C HIS A 43 23.34 31.93 13.00
N SER A 44 23.81 32.40 11.84
CA SER A 44 24.75 33.54 11.73
C SER A 44 25.30 33.70 10.31
N SER A 45 25.15 34.88 9.71
CA SER A 45 26.08 35.44 8.70
C SER A 45 25.49 36.75 8.17
N VAL A 46 25.62 37.83 8.94
CA VAL A 46 25.65 39.18 8.35
C VAL A 46 26.87 39.86 8.94
N SER A 47 27.72 40.29 8.03
CA SER A 47 29.03 40.90 8.21
C SER A 47 29.04 42.01 9.26
N GLU A 48 30.07 41.99 10.10
CA GLU A 48 30.40 43.02 11.07
C GLU A 48 30.65 44.36 10.36
N SER A 49 29.69 45.26 10.45
CA SER A 49 29.95 46.70 10.50
C SER A 49 29.62 47.15 11.92
N SER A 50 30.67 47.46 12.65
CA SER A 50 30.64 47.99 14.02
C SER A 50 29.84 49.27 14.07
N MET A 51 28.58 49.16 14.51
CA MET A 51 27.91 50.24 15.21
C MET A 51 27.44 49.67 16.54
N ALA A 52 28.21 49.98 17.59
CA ALA A 52 27.80 49.75 18.96
C ALA A 52 26.47 50.47 19.20
N VAL A 53 25.37 49.73 19.14
CA VAL A 53 24.07 50.23 19.59
C VAL A 53 24.17 50.28 21.11
N PRO A 54 23.92 51.45 21.75
CA PRO A 54 23.95 51.53 23.19
C PRO A 54 22.95 50.52 23.73
N ILE A 55 23.38 49.74 24.73
CA ILE A 55 22.52 48.90 25.54
C ILE A 55 21.41 49.81 26.06
N SER A 56 20.27 49.80 25.35
CA SER A 56 19.06 50.44 25.85
C SER A 56 18.67 49.62 27.05
N ASP A 57 18.84 50.22 28.22
CA ASP A 57 18.32 49.76 29.48
C ASP A 57 16.97 49.08 29.24
N LYS A 58 16.87 47.81 29.63
CA LYS A 58 15.57 47.16 29.77
C LYS A 58 14.82 47.92 30.85
N ARG A 59 14.18 49.02 30.45
CA ARG A 59 13.20 49.73 31.26
C ARG A 59 12.17 48.68 31.59
N ARG A 60 12.26 48.16 32.81
CA ARG A 60 11.34 47.22 33.40
C ARG A 60 10.00 47.93 33.39
N GLN A 61 9.23 47.78 32.30
CA GLN A 61 7.92 48.37 32.24
C GLN A 61 7.16 47.77 33.41
N LYS A 62 6.80 48.64 34.37
CA LYS A 62 5.93 48.26 35.47
C LYS A 62 4.72 47.63 34.80
N LYS A 63 4.43 46.36 35.11
CA LYS A 63 3.22 45.69 34.64
C LYS A 63 2.06 46.56 35.11
N THR A 64 1.50 47.37 34.22
CA THR A 64 0.29 48.12 34.51
C THR A 64 -0.80 47.10 34.85
N PRO A 65 -1.66 47.38 35.84
CA PRO A 65 -2.77 46.48 36.14
C PRO A 65 -3.58 46.26 34.85
N PRO A 66 -3.95 45.02 34.53
CA PRO A 66 -4.60 44.70 33.27
C PRO A 66 -5.85 45.54 33.09
N THR A 67 -5.99 46.17 31.93
CA THR A 67 -7.23 46.90 31.60
C THR A 67 -8.39 45.91 31.50
N ALA A 68 -9.62 46.31 31.84
CA ALA A 68 -10.79 45.41 31.79
C ALA A 68 -10.95 44.69 30.42
N LYS A 69 -10.58 45.35 29.31
CA LYS A 69 -10.55 44.76 27.96
C LYS A 69 -9.48 43.67 27.82
N GLU A 70 -8.30 43.87 28.41
CA GLU A 70 -7.20 42.90 28.42
C GLU A 70 -7.54 41.69 29.31
N MET A 71 -8.22 41.90 30.44
CA MET A 71 -8.73 40.80 31.27
C MET A 71 -9.71 39.93 30.48
N LYS A 72 -10.69 40.54 29.81
CA LYS A 72 -11.65 39.82 28.94
C LYS A 72 -10.95 39.05 27.81
N LEU A 73 -9.91 39.63 27.21
CA LEU A 73 -9.16 38.95 26.16
C LEU A 73 -8.36 37.76 26.69
N ARG A 74 -7.71 37.91 27.86
CA ARG A 74 -7.01 36.82 28.55
C ARG A 74 -7.95 35.68 28.92
N GLU A 75 -9.15 36.00 29.41
CA GLU A 75 -10.18 35.03 29.73
C GLU A 75 -10.62 34.24 28.50
N LYS A 76 -10.96 34.92 27.40
CA LYS A 76 -11.27 34.28 26.11
C LYS A 76 -10.16 33.36 25.63
N LEU A 77 -8.90 33.80 25.77
CA LEU A 77 -7.73 33.04 25.36
C LEU A 77 -7.54 31.78 26.24
N VAL A 78 -7.79 31.85 27.54
CA VAL A 78 -7.77 30.68 28.43
C VAL A 78 -8.87 29.69 28.05
N ILE A 79 -10.09 30.18 27.78
CA ILE A 79 -11.21 29.33 27.33
C ILE A 79 -10.86 28.64 26.01
N ALA A 80 -10.35 29.39 25.02
CA ALA A 80 -9.93 28.84 23.74
C ALA A 80 -8.81 27.79 23.87
N ARG A 81 -7.82 28.02 24.74
CA ARG A 81 -6.78 27.03 25.02
C ARG A 81 -7.35 25.75 25.65
N ARG A 82 -8.29 25.89 26.59
CA ARG A 82 -8.99 24.75 27.20
C ARG A 82 -9.82 23.98 26.20
N THR A 83 -10.55 24.66 25.29
CA THR A 83 -11.34 23.99 24.26
C THR A 83 -10.46 23.25 23.26
N ILE A 84 -9.37 23.87 22.79
CA ILE A 84 -8.37 23.21 21.92
C ILE A 84 -7.79 21.98 22.63
N HIS A 85 -7.37 22.12 23.89
CA HIS A 85 -6.84 20.99 24.64
C HIS A 85 -7.86 19.85 24.76
N ARG A 86 -9.11 20.17 25.11
CA ARG A 86 -10.20 19.19 25.21
C ARG A 86 -10.46 18.49 23.87
N LEU A 87 -10.54 19.24 22.77
CA LEU A 87 -10.77 18.69 21.43
C LEU A 87 -9.60 17.80 20.99
N ASN A 88 -8.35 18.24 21.22
CA ASN A 88 -7.17 17.43 20.94
C ASN A 88 -7.15 16.14 21.77
N MET A 89 -7.57 16.19 23.04
CA MET A 89 -7.73 15.00 23.87
C MET A 89 -8.85 14.08 23.35
N GLN A 90 -9.97 14.61 22.84
CA GLN A 90 -11.02 13.82 22.21
C GLN A 90 -10.53 13.15 20.92
N ILE A 91 -9.80 13.87 20.08
CA ILE A 91 -9.19 13.31 18.86
C ILE A 91 -8.17 12.22 19.22
N ALA A 92 -7.31 12.46 20.21
CA ALA A 92 -6.35 11.46 20.68
C ALA A 92 -7.04 10.22 21.25
N ARG A 93 -8.19 10.37 21.91
CA ARG A 93 -9.02 9.24 22.37
C ARG A 93 -9.69 8.53 21.21
N ALA A 94 -10.23 9.27 20.23
CA ALA A 94 -10.88 8.71 19.04
C ALA A 94 -9.90 8.00 18.10
N SER A 95 -8.66 8.49 17.97
CA SER A 95 -7.60 7.84 17.21
C SER A 95 -7.06 6.59 17.90
N ARG A 96 -7.13 6.52 19.23
CA ARG A 96 -6.81 5.34 20.04
C ARG A 96 -7.93 4.31 20.09
N ARG A 97 -9.18 4.69 19.76
CA ARG A 97 -10.21 3.67 19.56
C ARG A 97 -9.73 2.80 18.40
N PRO A 98 -9.69 1.46 18.55
CA PRO A 98 -9.47 0.62 17.39
C PRO A 98 -10.55 1.03 16.39
N ARG A 99 -10.15 1.56 15.23
CA ARG A 99 -11.07 1.75 14.11
C ARG A 99 -11.86 0.45 14.05
N THR A 100 -13.19 0.52 14.17
CA THR A 100 -14.07 -0.64 14.00
C THR A 100 -13.50 -1.40 12.82
N LEU A 101 -12.93 -2.59 13.08
CA LEU A 101 -12.06 -3.25 12.12
C LEU A 101 -12.88 -3.38 10.84
N ALA A 102 -12.49 -2.64 9.79
CA ALA A 102 -13.24 -2.60 8.55
C ALA A 102 -13.51 -4.05 8.16
N SER A 103 -14.79 -4.37 7.92
CA SER A 103 -15.15 -5.75 7.66
C SER A 103 -14.36 -6.23 6.45
N ALA A 104 -13.93 -7.50 6.44
CA ALA A 104 -13.20 -8.03 5.29
C ALA A 104 -13.99 -7.85 3.97
N SER A 105 -15.32 -7.86 4.05
CA SER A 105 -16.20 -7.54 2.92
C SER A 105 -16.09 -6.10 2.46
N GLU A 106 -15.96 -5.14 3.37
CA GLU A 106 -15.82 -3.72 3.07
C GLU A 106 -14.50 -3.44 2.36
N ILE A 107 -13.40 -4.00 2.87
CA ILE A 107 -12.06 -3.90 2.26
C ILE A 107 -12.06 -4.52 0.85
N MET A 108 -12.72 -5.67 0.69
CA MET A 108 -12.85 -6.31 -0.62
C MET A 108 -13.65 -5.44 -1.59
N SER A 109 -14.75 -4.83 -1.16
CA SER A 109 -15.54 -3.94 -2.01
C SER A 109 -14.78 -2.67 -2.37
N SER A 110 -14.11 -2.02 -1.41
CA SER A 110 -13.32 -0.81 -1.67
C SER A 110 -12.13 -1.07 -2.57
N ALA A 111 -11.50 -2.25 -2.50
CA ALA A 111 -10.40 -2.60 -3.40
C ALA A 111 -10.84 -2.71 -4.88
N GLY A 112 -12.13 -2.96 -5.13
CA GLY A 112 -12.67 -3.09 -6.49
C GLY A 112 -12.66 -1.80 -7.29
N THR A 113 -12.62 -0.64 -6.64
CA THR A 113 -12.55 0.66 -7.32
C THR A 113 -11.15 0.97 -7.86
N PHE A 114 -10.11 0.30 -7.34
CA PHE A 114 -8.71 0.57 -7.68
C PHE A 114 -8.05 -0.55 -8.49
N LEU A 115 -8.63 -1.75 -8.49
CA LEU A 115 -8.04 -2.94 -9.10
C LEU A 115 -8.82 -3.37 -10.34
N PRO A 116 -8.13 -3.76 -11.43
CA PRO A 116 -8.77 -4.46 -12.54
C PRO A 116 -9.58 -5.69 -12.10
N PRO A 117 -10.60 -6.12 -12.86
CA PRO A 117 -11.50 -7.20 -12.44
C PRO A 117 -10.80 -8.52 -12.08
N LEU A 118 -9.75 -8.89 -12.83
CA LEU A 118 -9.01 -10.13 -12.58
C LEU A 118 -8.17 -10.04 -11.29
N THR A 119 -7.46 -8.93 -11.09
CA THR A 119 -6.62 -8.71 -9.91
C THR A 119 -7.47 -8.52 -8.66
N HIS A 120 -8.65 -7.90 -8.78
CA HIS A 120 -9.64 -7.79 -7.73
C HIS A 120 -10.16 -9.16 -7.27
N LYS A 121 -10.51 -10.06 -8.22
CA LYS A 121 -10.91 -11.44 -7.89
C LYS A 121 -9.80 -12.20 -7.18
N LEU A 122 -8.56 -12.07 -7.65
CA LEU A 122 -7.40 -12.67 -6.99
C LEU A 122 -7.24 -12.12 -5.57
N PHE A 123 -7.27 -10.80 -5.39
CA PHE A 123 -7.19 -10.13 -4.09
C PHE A 123 -8.27 -10.63 -3.13
N CYS A 124 -9.53 -10.66 -3.59
CA CYS A 124 -10.66 -11.20 -2.83
C CYS A 124 -10.43 -12.65 -2.38
N ALA A 125 -9.88 -13.49 -3.25
CA ALA A 125 -9.53 -14.87 -2.90
C ALA A 125 -8.41 -14.92 -1.85
N GLN A 126 -7.38 -14.07 -1.98
CA GLN A 126 -6.28 -13.99 -1.00
C GLN A 126 -6.77 -13.53 0.38
N VAL A 127 -7.62 -12.51 0.45
CA VAL A 127 -8.21 -12.02 1.71
C VAL A 127 -9.06 -13.10 2.38
N LYS A 128 -9.82 -13.88 1.62
CA LYS A 128 -10.57 -15.03 2.16
C LYS A 128 -9.64 -16.11 2.69
N MET A 129 -8.54 -16.39 2.01
CA MET A 129 -7.60 -17.45 2.38
C MET A 129 -6.64 -17.06 3.52
N SER A 130 -6.43 -15.77 3.77
CA SER A 130 -5.52 -15.29 4.82
C SER A 130 -5.98 -15.68 6.22
N LYS A 131 -7.29 -15.73 6.44
CA LYS A 131 -7.90 -16.16 7.71
C LYS A 131 -7.84 -17.67 7.95
N ILE A 132 -7.55 -18.45 6.90
CA ILE A 132 -7.59 -19.92 6.94
C ILE A 132 -6.17 -20.46 7.09
N SER A 133 -5.97 -21.34 8.08
CA SER A 133 -4.71 -22.07 8.29
C SER A 133 -4.29 -22.86 7.06
N LYS A 134 -2.98 -22.97 6.82
CA LYS A 134 -2.40 -23.66 5.64
C LYS A 134 -2.93 -25.09 5.42
N TYR A 135 -3.25 -25.82 6.49
CA TYR A 135 -3.73 -27.20 6.42
C TYR A 135 -5.25 -27.32 6.20
N GLY A 136 -6.02 -26.25 6.45
CA GLY A 136 -7.48 -26.24 6.35
C GLY A 136 -8.05 -25.61 5.08
N ARG A 137 -7.20 -25.21 4.12
CA ARG A 137 -7.64 -24.49 2.91
C ARG A 137 -8.33 -25.43 1.92
N LYS A 138 -9.57 -25.10 1.57
CA LYS A 138 -10.30 -25.69 0.44
C LYS A 138 -10.12 -24.81 -0.80
N TRP A 139 -9.72 -25.43 -1.91
CA TRP A 139 -9.47 -24.73 -3.17
C TRP A 139 -10.63 -24.92 -4.14
N SER A 140 -11.17 -23.83 -4.68
CA SER A 140 -12.14 -23.86 -5.78
C SER A 140 -11.49 -24.35 -7.09
N SER A 141 -12.28 -24.85 -8.03
CA SER A 141 -11.80 -25.24 -9.37
C SER A 141 -11.10 -24.09 -10.08
N ALA A 142 -11.73 -22.91 -10.15
CA ALA A 142 -11.15 -21.72 -10.79
C ALA A 142 -9.75 -21.35 -10.27
N VAL A 143 -9.50 -21.47 -8.95
CA VAL A 143 -8.17 -21.21 -8.38
C VAL A 143 -7.18 -22.32 -8.74
N LYS A 144 -7.63 -23.58 -8.84
CA LYS A 144 -6.79 -24.69 -9.30
C LYS A 144 -6.43 -24.52 -10.77
N ASP A 145 -7.37 -24.12 -11.62
CA ASP A 145 -7.15 -23.89 -13.05
C ASP A 145 -6.15 -22.75 -13.27
N PHE A 146 -6.36 -21.61 -12.60
CA PHE A 146 -5.41 -20.48 -12.58
C PHE A 146 -4.02 -20.87 -12.06
N SER A 147 -3.98 -21.72 -11.03
CA SER A 147 -2.71 -22.19 -10.49
C SER A 147 -2.00 -23.15 -11.44
N LEU A 148 -2.78 -23.96 -12.16
CA LEU A 148 -2.28 -24.93 -13.12
C LEU A 148 -1.70 -24.24 -14.36
N SER A 149 -2.34 -23.16 -14.84
CA SER A 149 -1.80 -22.36 -15.95
C SER A 149 -0.42 -21.79 -15.60
N ILE A 150 -0.27 -21.14 -14.44
CA ILE A 150 1.04 -20.63 -13.98
C ILE A 150 2.06 -21.76 -13.85
N TYR A 151 1.65 -22.90 -13.29
CA TYR A 151 2.54 -24.04 -13.09
C TYR A 151 3.06 -24.60 -14.43
N TYR A 152 2.22 -24.69 -15.46
CA TYR A 152 2.63 -25.16 -16.78
C TYR A 152 3.46 -24.14 -17.56
N HIS A 153 3.20 -22.84 -17.41
CA HIS A 153 4.06 -21.82 -18.01
C HIS A 153 5.45 -21.76 -17.35
N SER A 154 5.52 -21.79 -16.01
CA SER A 154 6.80 -21.84 -15.30
C SER A 154 6.64 -22.44 -13.90
N PRO A 155 7.07 -23.70 -13.70
CA PRO A 155 7.05 -24.34 -12.39
C PRO A 155 7.91 -23.60 -11.35
N ARG A 156 8.99 -22.95 -11.78
CA ARG A 156 9.89 -22.19 -10.90
C ARG A 156 9.20 -20.93 -10.40
N THR A 157 8.54 -20.19 -11.29
CA THR A 157 7.74 -19.01 -10.93
C THR A 157 6.60 -19.39 -10.01
N TYR A 158 5.90 -20.50 -10.27
CA TYR A 158 4.85 -20.99 -9.38
C TYR A 158 5.36 -21.26 -7.96
N ARG A 159 6.50 -21.95 -7.82
CA ARG A 159 7.12 -22.21 -6.51
C ARG A 159 7.50 -20.94 -5.77
N PHE A 160 7.92 -19.90 -6.49
CA PHE A 160 8.20 -18.59 -5.92
C PHE A 160 6.90 -17.88 -5.46
N LEU A 161 5.92 -17.74 -6.35
CA LEU A 161 4.65 -17.07 -6.05
C LEU A 161 3.91 -17.72 -4.88
N ARG A 162 3.98 -19.04 -4.75
CA ARG A 162 3.40 -19.79 -3.64
C ARG A 162 3.93 -19.39 -2.26
N LYS A 163 5.14 -18.84 -2.17
CA LYS A 163 5.69 -18.33 -0.90
C LYS A 163 5.00 -17.05 -0.46
N MET A 164 4.54 -16.24 -1.41
CA MET A 164 3.93 -14.93 -1.17
C MET A 164 2.40 -14.98 -1.17
N LEU A 165 1.81 -15.82 -2.02
CA LEU A 165 0.37 -15.93 -2.24
C LEU A 165 -0.16 -17.26 -1.70
N ALA A 166 -1.39 -17.25 -1.19
CA ALA A 166 -2.12 -18.47 -0.86
C ALA A 166 -2.51 -19.20 -2.16
N LEU A 167 -1.69 -20.18 -2.55
CA LEU A 167 -1.90 -21.04 -3.71
C LEU A 167 -1.93 -22.55 -3.32
N PRO A 168 -2.61 -23.41 -4.10
CA PRO A 168 -2.57 -24.87 -3.96
C PRO A 168 -1.14 -25.44 -3.95
N SER A 169 -0.93 -26.63 -3.40
CA SER A 169 0.40 -27.27 -3.46
C SER A 169 0.62 -27.91 -4.81
N VAL A 170 1.89 -28.11 -5.19
CA VAL A 170 2.22 -28.88 -6.40
C VAL A 170 1.59 -30.27 -6.34
N THR A 171 1.56 -30.90 -5.16
CA THR A 171 0.87 -32.19 -4.95
C THR A 171 -0.64 -32.09 -5.18
N THR A 172 -1.28 -31.00 -4.74
CA THR A 172 -2.71 -30.74 -5.02
C THR A 172 -2.95 -30.51 -6.49
N LEU A 173 -2.08 -29.79 -7.19
CA LEU A 173 -2.19 -29.57 -8.64
C LEU A 173 -2.04 -30.88 -9.42
N LYS A 174 -1.04 -31.70 -9.10
CA LYS A 174 -0.86 -33.03 -9.72
C LYS A 174 -2.09 -33.91 -9.52
N ARG A 175 -2.61 -33.97 -8.28
CA ARG A 175 -3.83 -34.73 -7.98
C ARG A 175 -5.05 -34.19 -8.73
N TYR A 176 -5.14 -32.88 -8.89
CA TYR A 176 -6.23 -32.24 -9.63
C TYR A 176 -6.13 -32.53 -11.13
N HIS A 177 -4.94 -32.40 -11.71
CA HIS A 177 -4.68 -32.72 -13.12
C HIS A 177 -4.98 -34.19 -13.44
N ASN A 178 -4.57 -35.12 -12.58
CA ASN A 178 -4.82 -36.56 -12.76
C ASN A 178 -6.30 -36.95 -12.68
N ARG A 179 -7.20 -36.05 -12.24
CA ARG A 179 -8.65 -36.29 -12.27
C ARG A 179 -9.27 -35.99 -13.63
N ILE A 180 -8.53 -35.35 -14.53
CA ILE A 180 -8.99 -35.09 -15.88
C ILE A 180 -8.93 -36.43 -16.62
N SER A 181 -10.10 -37.03 -16.85
CA SER A 181 -10.23 -38.26 -17.62
C SER A 181 -9.94 -37.95 -19.10
N LEU A 182 -8.78 -38.37 -19.57
CA LEU A 182 -8.47 -38.41 -21.00
C LEU A 182 -8.95 -39.75 -21.53
N ASN A 183 -10.01 -39.73 -22.33
CA ASN A 183 -10.47 -40.95 -23.00
C ASN A 183 -9.62 -41.17 -24.24
N THR A 184 -9.15 -42.38 -24.44
CA THR A 184 -8.43 -42.77 -25.65
C THR A 184 -9.44 -42.85 -26.80
N GLY A 185 -9.37 -41.91 -27.74
CA GLY A 185 -10.27 -41.77 -28.89
C GLY A 185 -10.18 -40.38 -29.51
N VAL A 186 -10.94 -40.14 -30.59
CA VAL A 186 -11.07 -38.79 -31.17
C VAL A 186 -11.95 -37.96 -30.24
N HIS A 187 -11.37 -36.93 -29.63
CA HIS A 187 -12.11 -35.97 -28.80
C HIS A 187 -12.88 -35.00 -29.70
N ASN A 188 -14.21 -35.14 -29.77
CA ASN A 188 -15.09 -34.30 -30.61
C ASN A 188 -15.31 -32.86 -30.09
N HIS A 189 -14.51 -32.40 -29.13
CA HIS A 189 -14.71 -31.11 -28.44
C HIS A 189 -13.41 -30.31 -28.27
N ILE A 190 -12.46 -30.48 -29.18
CA ILE A 190 -11.29 -29.58 -29.29
C ILE A 190 -11.54 -28.63 -30.47
#